data_AF-F8KVX5-F1
#
_entry.id   AF-F8KVX5-F1
#
_cell.length_a   1.000
_cell.length_b   1.000
_cell.length_c   1.000
_cell.angle_alpha   90.00
_cell.angle_beta   90.00
_cell.angle_gamma   90.00
#
_symmetry.space_group_name_H-M   'P 1'
#
loop_
_entity.id
_entity.type
_entity.pdbx_description
1 polymer ?
#
loop_
_entity_poly.entity_id
_entity_poly.type
_entity_poly.pdbx_seq_one_letter_code
_entity_poly.pdbx_strand_id
1 'polypeptide(L)'
;MWNPFSSLQPQDRIVEQATHPLTDLVQAALLYYEESGIKIEFSRNRLHLMRPCVGQSFARMRDGSSYKDLKKLIADGRLVAKLYNPRDFPEIERIFEMAICGLRKYRKKTYSDHKDAKAMIEKVISGLNTAKMLYSPSNVILNDPLWSEQEWDLECSGQEAESEEDRQLRNIWEKEELEEFVRKAAFVWNNRKNKTPIVKSQCLGKKGELEALINSKVELYKCVFKQKLKHLATNGQPSHARV
;
A
#
# COMPACT_ATOMS: atom_id res chain seq x y z
N MET A 1 -17.16 -13.80 21.60
CA MET A 1 -16.14 -13.71 20.55
C MET A 1 -14.79 -13.60 21.23
N TRP A 2 -13.89 -14.57 21.00
CA TRP A 2 -12.52 -14.51 21.52
C TRP A 2 -11.73 -13.53 20.66
N ASN A 3 -11.22 -12.44 21.26
CA ASN A 3 -10.32 -11.52 20.57
C ASN A 3 -8.88 -11.94 20.91
N PRO A 4 -8.15 -12.62 20.01
CA PRO A 4 -6.83 -13.20 20.30
C PRO A 4 -5.75 -12.16 20.63
N PHE A 5 -6.07 -10.86 20.54
CA PHE A 5 -5.18 -9.75 20.83
C PHE A 5 -5.59 -8.92 22.05
N SER A 6 -6.64 -9.35 22.78
CA SER A 6 -7.01 -8.74 24.06
C SER A 6 -5.87 -8.81 25.09
N SER A 7 -4.97 -9.79 24.94
CA SER A 7 -3.76 -10.01 25.73
C SER A 7 -2.50 -9.29 25.21
N LEU A 8 -2.52 -8.65 24.03
CA LEU A 8 -1.36 -7.93 23.52
C LEU A 8 -1.21 -6.57 24.21
N GLN A 9 0.04 -6.25 24.58
CA GLN A 9 0.43 -4.93 25.06
C GLN A 9 0.15 -3.85 23.98
N PRO A 10 -0.17 -2.60 24.35
CA PRO A 10 -0.48 -1.53 23.41
C PRO A 10 0.57 -1.35 22.31
N GLN A 11 1.87 -1.45 22.63
CA GLN A 11 2.95 -1.36 21.64
C GLN A 11 2.90 -2.49 20.58
N ASP A 12 2.56 -3.72 20.97
CA ASP A 12 2.49 -4.85 20.05
C ASP A 12 1.27 -4.72 19.12
N ARG A 13 0.20 -4.05 19.57
CA ARG A 13 -0.96 -3.74 18.71
C ARG A 13 -0.60 -2.74 17.62
N ILE A 14 0.25 -1.75 17.90
CA ILE A 14 0.72 -0.77 16.91
C ILE A 14 1.58 -1.46 15.85
N VAL A 15 2.51 -2.34 16.26
CA VAL A 15 3.35 -3.12 15.35
C VAL A 15 2.51 -4.04 14.46
N GLU A 16 1.55 -4.76 15.03
CA GLU A 16 0.66 -5.63 14.27
C GLU A 16 -0.19 -4.86 13.26
N GLN A 17 -0.45 -3.57 13.49
CA GLN A 17 -1.24 -2.71 12.61
C GLN A 17 -0.41 -2.00 11.54
N ALA A 18 0.91 -1.95 11.68
CA ALA A 18 1.74 -1.16 10.79
C ALA A 18 1.98 -1.90 9.44
N THR A 19 1.89 -1.19 8.32
CA THR A 19 2.24 -1.64 6.96
C THR A 19 3.14 -0.63 6.29
N HIS A 20 4.03 -1.14 5.44
CA HIS A 20 4.87 -0.30 4.60
C HIS A 20 4.01 0.42 3.53
N PRO A 21 4.19 1.73 3.29
CA PRO A 21 3.39 2.49 2.32
C PRO A 21 3.36 1.88 0.90
N LEU A 22 4.51 1.42 0.41
CA LEU A 22 4.57 0.76 -0.91
C LEU A 22 3.82 -0.58 -0.90
N THR A 23 3.81 -1.29 0.22
CA THR A 23 3.09 -2.57 0.33
C THR A 23 1.59 -2.35 0.27
N ASP A 24 1.06 -1.30 0.89
CA ASP A 24 -0.37 -0.96 0.79
C ASP A 24 -0.76 -0.56 -0.65
N LEU A 25 0.12 0.17 -1.35
CA LEU A 25 -0.08 0.53 -2.75
C LEU A 25 -0.03 -0.71 -3.68
N VAL A 26 0.92 -1.61 -3.43
CA VAL A 26 1.05 -2.90 -4.12
C VAL A 26 -0.18 -3.78 -3.86
N GLN A 27 -0.69 -3.84 -2.62
CA GLN A 27 -1.94 -4.54 -2.31
C GLN A 27 -3.13 -3.95 -3.07
N ALA A 28 -3.22 -2.63 -3.17
CA ALA A 28 -4.23 -1.96 -3.99
C ALA A 28 -4.07 -2.28 -5.48
N ALA A 29 -2.84 -2.44 -5.98
CA ALA A 29 -2.57 -2.87 -7.36
C ALA A 29 -3.12 -4.27 -7.66
N LEU A 30 -3.22 -5.18 -6.68
CA LEU A 30 -3.77 -6.51 -6.94
C LEU A 30 -5.24 -6.49 -7.35
N LEU A 31 -6.02 -5.50 -6.89
CA LEU A 31 -7.42 -5.30 -7.29
C LEU A 31 -7.61 -5.27 -8.81
N TYR A 32 -6.57 -4.82 -9.51
CA TYR A 32 -6.54 -4.80 -10.96
C TYR A 32 -6.86 -6.18 -11.56
N TYR A 33 -6.28 -7.24 -11.02
CA TYR A 33 -6.41 -8.61 -11.56
C TYR A 33 -7.32 -9.53 -10.76
N GLU A 34 -7.90 -9.04 -9.67
CA GLU A 34 -8.84 -9.81 -8.85
C GLU A 34 -10.22 -10.00 -9.50
N GLU A 35 -10.94 -11.03 -9.06
CA GLU A 35 -12.30 -11.28 -9.56
C GLU A 35 -13.31 -10.22 -9.06
N SER A 36 -14.45 -10.12 -9.74
CA SER A 36 -15.52 -9.23 -9.27
C SER A 36 -16.08 -9.74 -7.94
N GLY A 37 -16.41 -8.86 -7.00
CA GLY A 37 -17.00 -9.25 -5.71
C GLY A 37 -16.01 -9.49 -4.57
N ILE A 38 -14.69 -9.33 -4.82
CA ILE A 38 -13.76 -9.05 -3.72
C ILE A 38 -14.25 -7.81 -2.98
N LYS A 39 -14.12 -7.80 -1.66
CA LYS A 39 -14.27 -6.58 -0.85
C LYS A 39 -12.91 -6.16 -0.34
N ILE A 40 -12.69 -4.85 -0.33
CA ILE A 40 -11.61 -4.25 0.42
C ILE A 40 -12.16 -3.98 1.80
N GLU A 41 -11.54 -4.60 2.79
CA GLU A 41 -11.66 -4.21 4.17
C GLU A 41 -10.38 -3.49 4.54
N PHE A 42 -10.51 -2.29 5.09
CA PHE A 42 -9.40 -1.73 5.83
C PHE A 42 -9.65 -2.08 7.29
N SER A 43 -8.84 -2.98 7.83
CA SER A 43 -8.90 -3.33 9.24
C SER A 43 -7.48 -3.30 9.78
N ARG A 44 -7.35 -2.83 11.02
CA ARG A 44 -6.05 -2.80 11.71
C ARG A 44 -4.97 -2.04 10.92
N ASN A 45 -5.35 -0.93 10.30
CA ASN A 45 -4.48 -0.11 9.45
C ASN A 45 -3.89 -0.80 8.20
N ARG A 46 -4.50 -1.89 7.73
CA ARG A 46 -4.06 -2.65 6.55
C ARG A 46 -5.15 -2.83 5.52
N LEU A 47 -4.74 -2.94 4.26
CA LEU A 47 -5.63 -3.30 3.17
C LEU A 47 -5.81 -4.83 3.13
N HIS A 48 -7.01 -5.31 3.42
CA HIS A 48 -7.37 -6.71 3.31
C HIS A 48 -8.27 -6.94 2.09
N LEU A 49 -7.85 -7.87 1.23
CA LEU A 49 -8.64 -8.33 0.09
C LEU A 49 -9.48 -9.54 0.49
N MET A 50 -10.76 -9.32 0.79
CA MET A 50 -11.68 -10.37 1.19
C MET A 50 -12.31 -11.03 -0.03
N ARG A 51 -11.86 -12.24 -0.38
CA ARG A 51 -12.47 -13.08 -1.43
C ARG A 51 -13.85 -13.60 -1.00
N PRO A 52 -14.82 -13.73 -1.92
CA PRO A 52 -16.11 -14.35 -1.63
C PRO A 52 -15.93 -15.78 -1.11
N CYS A 53 -16.49 -16.07 0.07
CA CYS A 53 -16.58 -17.42 0.63
C CYS A 53 -18.01 -17.96 0.41
N VAL A 54 -18.15 -19.26 0.13
CA VAL A 54 -19.46 -19.90 -0.01
C VAL A 54 -20.28 -19.65 1.27
N GLY A 55 -21.49 -19.10 1.14
CA GLY A 55 -22.42 -18.86 2.25
C GLY A 55 -22.42 -17.46 2.89
N GLN A 56 -21.55 -16.53 2.47
CA GLN A 56 -21.45 -15.20 3.11
C GLN A 56 -22.07 -14.02 2.31
N SER A 57 -22.73 -14.27 1.18
CA SER A 57 -23.16 -13.21 0.25
C SER A 57 -24.09 -12.15 0.88
N PHE A 58 -25.02 -12.56 1.76
CA PHE A 58 -25.99 -11.65 2.41
C PHE A 58 -25.38 -10.84 3.57
N ALA A 59 -24.67 -11.49 4.50
CA ALA A 59 -24.01 -10.81 5.63
C ALA A 59 -22.94 -9.82 5.13
N ARG A 60 -22.26 -10.15 4.03
CA ARG A 60 -21.24 -9.29 3.44
C ARG A 60 -21.80 -8.02 2.84
N MET A 61 -22.98 -8.02 2.22
CA MET A 61 -23.59 -6.78 1.71
C MET A 61 -23.89 -5.79 2.84
N ARG A 62 -24.23 -6.31 4.03
CA ARG A 62 -24.67 -5.50 5.18
C ARG A 62 -23.52 -4.93 6.02
N ASP A 63 -22.44 -5.68 6.24
CA ASP A 63 -21.51 -5.41 7.35
C ASP A 63 -20.08 -4.95 6.94
N GLY A 64 -19.85 -4.58 5.67
CA GLY A 64 -18.52 -4.13 5.20
C GLY A 64 -18.31 -2.62 5.37
N SER A 65 -17.81 -2.18 6.53
CA SER A 65 -17.96 -0.79 7.00
C SER A 65 -16.70 0.10 7.08
N SER A 66 -15.62 -0.15 6.32
CA SER A 66 -14.48 0.81 6.30
C SER A 66 -13.90 1.11 4.91
N TYR A 67 -14.70 1.73 4.04
CA TYR A 67 -14.13 2.47 2.91
C TYR A 67 -13.49 3.79 3.34
N LYS A 68 -13.85 4.33 4.52
CA LYS A 68 -13.31 5.60 5.04
C LYS A 68 -11.81 5.55 5.27
N ASP A 69 -11.27 4.40 5.63
CA ASP A 69 -9.84 4.26 5.88
C ASP A 69 -9.02 4.08 4.58
N LEU A 70 -9.68 3.88 3.42
CA LEU A 70 -9.01 3.95 2.12
C LEU A 70 -8.31 5.31 1.91
N LYS A 71 -8.71 6.35 2.63
CA LYS A 71 -8.03 7.66 2.64
C LYS A 71 -6.55 7.53 3.02
N LYS A 72 -6.14 6.50 3.80
CA LYS A 72 -4.75 6.25 4.15
C LYS A 72 -3.88 6.02 2.91
N LEU A 73 -4.42 5.36 1.87
CA LEU A 73 -3.71 5.14 0.62
C LEU A 73 -3.25 6.44 -0.06
N ILE A 74 -3.93 7.57 0.19
CA ILE A 74 -3.49 8.88 -0.32
C ILE A 74 -2.18 9.29 0.35
N ALA A 75 -2.11 9.17 1.68
CA ALA A 75 -0.89 9.46 2.43
C ALA A 75 0.22 8.49 2.07
N ASP A 76 -0.10 7.19 1.96
CA ASP A 76 0.87 6.17 1.56
C ASP A 76 1.44 6.44 0.16
N GLY A 77 0.58 6.80 -0.81
CA GLY A 77 1.02 7.16 -2.16
C GLY A 77 1.95 8.38 -2.18
N ARG A 78 1.64 9.42 -1.39
CA ARG A 78 2.54 10.59 -1.27
C ARG A 78 3.88 10.23 -0.66
N LEU A 79 3.87 9.39 0.38
CA LEU A 79 5.10 8.94 1.03
C LEU A 79 5.95 8.07 0.09
N VAL A 80 5.33 7.19 -0.69
CA VAL A 80 6.02 6.44 -1.76
C VAL A 80 6.64 7.40 -2.79
N ALA A 81 5.91 8.43 -3.22
CA ALA A 81 6.44 9.41 -4.17
C ALA A 81 7.65 10.19 -3.62
N LYS A 82 7.73 10.38 -2.30
CA LYS A 82 8.88 11.01 -1.62
C LYS A 82 10.06 10.04 -1.44
N LEU A 83 9.79 8.80 -1.02
CA LEU A 83 10.82 7.83 -0.62
C LEU A 83 11.61 7.23 -1.79
N TYR A 84 11.00 7.15 -2.97
CA TYR A 84 11.59 6.47 -4.11
C TYR A 84 11.91 7.47 -5.22
N ASN A 85 13.07 7.30 -5.86
CA ASN A 85 13.44 8.08 -7.04
C ASN A 85 12.92 7.38 -8.32
N PRO A 86 12.20 8.07 -9.21
CA PRO A 86 11.70 7.49 -10.47
C PRO A 86 12.79 7.01 -11.43
N ARG A 87 14.01 7.53 -11.33
CA ARG A 87 15.14 7.05 -12.14
C ARG A 87 15.65 5.69 -11.66
N ASP A 88 15.60 5.46 -10.35
CA ASP A 88 16.13 4.25 -9.74
C ASP A 88 15.09 3.12 -9.71
N PHE A 89 13.80 3.49 -9.54
CA PHE A 89 12.68 2.56 -9.36
C PHE A 89 11.49 2.80 -10.32
N PRO A 90 11.70 2.85 -11.65
CA PRO A 90 10.65 3.19 -12.62
C PRO A 90 9.38 2.31 -12.52
N GLU A 91 9.49 1.10 -11.96
CA GLU A 91 8.40 0.15 -11.71
C GLU A 91 7.28 0.73 -10.84
N ILE A 92 7.60 1.67 -9.95
CA ILE A 92 6.63 2.26 -9.02
C ILE A 92 5.57 3.06 -9.76
N GLU A 93 5.93 3.73 -10.85
CA GLU A 93 4.94 4.41 -11.70
C GLU A 93 3.89 3.41 -12.20
N ARG A 94 4.33 2.21 -12.59
CA ARG A 94 3.44 1.15 -13.04
C ARG A 94 2.57 0.61 -11.90
N ILE A 95 3.10 0.54 -10.69
CA ILE A 95 2.35 0.17 -9.48
C ILE A 95 1.23 1.18 -9.21
N PHE A 96 1.51 2.50 -9.30
CA PHE A 96 0.47 3.53 -9.22
C PHE A 96 -0.65 3.31 -10.26
N GLU A 97 -0.28 3.09 -11.51
CA GLU A 97 -1.24 2.86 -12.59
C GLU A 97 -2.12 1.64 -12.33
N MET A 98 -1.51 0.53 -11.90
CA MET A 98 -2.23 -0.70 -11.57
C MET A 98 -3.19 -0.49 -10.40
N ALA A 99 -2.75 0.18 -9.32
CA ALA A 99 -3.59 0.51 -8.17
C ALA A 99 -4.79 1.39 -8.56
N ILE A 100 -4.55 2.46 -9.30
CA ILE A 100 -5.60 3.37 -9.79
C ILE A 100 -6.61 2.62 -10.66
N CYS A 101 -6.13 1.78 -11.58
CA CYS A 101 -7.01 0.97 -12.43
C CYS A 101 -7.79 -0.08 -11.63
N GLY A 102 -7.16 -0.72 -10.63
CA GLY A 102 -7.80 -1.64 -9.70
C GLY A 102 -8.93 -0.98 -8.93
N LEU A 103 -8.69 0.19 -8.35
CA LEU A 103 -9.69 0.99 -7.65
C LEU A 103 -10.85 1.43 -8.55
N ARG A 104 -10.57 1.85 -9.79
CA ARG A 104 -11.62 2.20 -10.78
C ARG A 104 -12.53 1.01 -11.09
N LYS A 105 -11.94 -0.17 -11.30
CA LYS A 105 -12.69 -1.42 -11.53
C LYS A 105 -13.52 -1.78 -10.30
N TYR A 106 -12.92 -1.67 -9.12
CA TYR A 106 -13.54 -1.96 -7.84
C TYR A 106 -14.76 -1.07 -7.55
N ARG A 107 -14.62 0.24 -7.77
CA ARG A 107 -15.72 1.22 -7.71
C ARG A 107 -16.90 0.84 -8.60
N LYS A 108 -16.63 0.45 -9.85
CA LYS A 108 -17.67 0.15 -10.84
C LYS A 108 -18.41 -1.16 -10.56
N LYS A 109 -17.72 -2.18 -10.02
CA LYS A 109 -18.28 -3.54 -9.90
C LYS A 109 -18.73 -3.92 -8.50
N THR A 110 -17.97 -3.58 -7.46
CA THR A 110 -18.25 -4.04 -6.09
C THR A 110 -19.15 -3.05 -5.33
N TYR A 111 -18.94 -1.75 -5.53
CA TYR A 111 -19.73 -0.70 -4.88
C TYR A 111 -20.61 0.06 -5.89
N SER A 112 -21.18 -0.65 -6.88
CA SER A 112 -22.06 -0.08 -7.91
C SER A 112 -23.24 0.71 -7.34
N ASP A 113 -23.72 0.37 -6.15
CA ASP A 113 -24.93 0.96 -5.58
C ASP A 113 -24.68 1.75 -4.28
N HIS A 114 -23.42 1.84 -3.84
CA HIS A 114 -23.03 2.53 -2.60
C HIS A 114 -22.39 3.89 -2.89
N LYS A 115 -23.20 4.97 -2.84
CA LYS A 115 -22.76 6.34 -3.19
C LYS A 115 -21.52 6.82 -2.42
N ASP A 116 -21.51 6.67 -1.09
CA ASP A 116 -20.40 7.16 -0.25
C ASP A 116 -19.09 6.42 -0.52
N ALA A 117 -19.15 5.10 -0.68
CA ALA A 117 -17.98 4.29 -1.03
C ALA A 117 -17.41 4.71 -2.39
N LYS A 118 -18.26 4.98 -3.39
CA LYS A 118 -17.81 5.50 -4.69
C LYS A 118 -17.12 6.86 -4.56
N ALA A 119 -17.69 7.78 -3.78
CA ALA A 119 -17.13 9.11 -3.57
C ALA A 119 -15.75 9.03 -2.89
N MET A 120 -15.62 8.18 -1.87
CA MET A 120 -14.35 7.95 -1.20
C MET A 120 -13.30 7.34 -2.13
N ILE A 121 -13.67 6.33 -2.93
CA ILE A 121 -12.76 5.70 -3.90
C ILE A 121 -12.31 6.71 -4.96
N GLU A 122 -13.20 7.58 -5.46
CA GLU A 122 -12.81 8.65 -6.39
C GLU A 122 -11.83 9.65 -5.76
N LYS A 123 -12.06 10.03 -4.50
CA LYS A 123 -11.10 10.88 -3.76
C LYS A 123 -9.73 10.22 -3.66
N VAL A 124 -9.68 8.92 -3.37
CA VAL A 124 -8.44 8.14 -3.31
C VAL A 124 -7.77 8.06 -4.68
N ILE A 125 -8.52 7.77 -5.74
CA ILE A 125 -8.01 7.77 -7.12
C ILE A 125 -7.42 9.13 -7.47
N SER A 126 -8.09 10.23 -7.17
CA SER A 126 -7.58 11.58 -7.41
C SER A 126 -6.26 11.82 -6.66
N GLY A 127 -6.22 11.51 -5.36
CA GLY A 127 -5.00 11.66 -4.55
C GLY A 127 -3.83 10.81 -5.05
N LEU A 128 -4.08 9.58 -5.50
CA LEU A 128 -3.06 8.72 -6.10
C LEU A 128 -2.59 9.23 -7.47
N ASN A 129 -3.47 9.83 -8.28
CA ASN A 129 -3.03 10.47 -9.53
C ASN A 129 -2.10 11.66 -9.24
N THR A 130 -2.43 12.49 -8.24
CA THR A 130 -1.53 13.58 -7.81
C THR A 130 -0.18 13.04 -7.34
N ALA A 131 -0.17 12.01 -6.50
CA ALA A 131 1.08 11.39 -6.05
C ALA A 131 1.89 10.78 -7.21
N LYS A 132 1.23 10.10 -8.16
CA LYS A 132 1.86 9.59 -9.38
C LYS A 132 2.49 10.72 -10.20
N MET A 133 1.78 11.85 -10.35
CA MET A 133 2.31 13.00 -11.07
C MET A 133 3.57 13.54 -10.39
N LEU A 134 3.59 13.68 -9.06
CA LEU A 134 4.80 14.09 -8.32
C LEU A 134 5.96 13.12 -8.52
N TYR A 135 5.67 11.83 -8.63
CA TYR A 135 6.68 10.79 -8.89
C TYR A 135 7.20 10.80 -10.33
N SER A 136 6.48 11.37 -11.30
CA SER A 136 6.83 11.21 -12.72
C SER A 136 8.18 11.88 -13.07
N PRO A 137 9.07 11.24 -13.86
CA PRO A 137 10.37 11.80 -14.24
C PRO A 137 10.26 13.17 -14.93
N SER A 138 9.13 13.42 -15.60
CA SER A 138 8.84 14.68 -16.32
C SER A 138 8.40 15.83 -15.40
N ASN A 139 8.03 15.54 -14.14
CA ASN A 139 7.51 16.51 -13.18
C ASN A 139 8.49 16.87 -12.06
N VAL A 140 9.76 16.42 -12.15
CA VAL A 140 10.83 16.88 -11.25
C VAL A 140 11.05 18.41 -11.33
N ILE A 141 10.37 19.10 -12.27
CA ILE A 141 10.30 20.55 -12.36
C ILE A 141 8.81 20.97 -12.45
N LEU A 142 8.05 20.84 -11.36
CA LEU A 142 6.78 21.55 -11.21
C LEU A 142 6.65 22.05 -9.78
N ASN A 143 7.21 23.24 -9.56
CA ASN A 143 6.78 24.15 -8.51
C ASN A 143 5.31 24.50 -8.79
N ASP A 144 4.38 23.81 -8.10
CA ASP A 144 2.95 24.13 -8.18
C ASP A 144 2.64 25.33 -7.24
N PRO A 145 2.18 26.48 -7.77
CA PRO A 145 1.93 27.69 -6.97
C PRO A 145 0.68 27.62 -6.10
N LEU A 146 -0.07 26.51 -6.07
CA LEU A 146 -1.32 26.42 -5.31
C LEU A 146 -1.14 26.09 -3.80
N TRP A 147 0.10 26.04 -3.32
CA TRP A 147 0.41 25.87 -1.89
C TRP A 147 1.34 27.00 -1.45
N SER A 148 0.77 28.08 -0.94
CA SER A 148 1.52 29.18 -0.33
C SER A 148 2.26 28.68 0.92
N GLU A 149 3.58 28.58 0.78
CA GLU A 149 4.59 29.17 1.68
C GLU A 149 4.39 28.93 3.19
N GLN A 150 5.06 27.89 3.72
CA GLN A 150 5.93 28.07 4.89
C GLN A 150 6.89 26.91 5.20
N GLU A 151 6.86 25.77 4.50
CA GLU A 151 7.77 24.65 4.83
C GLU A 151 8.58 24.04 3.68
N TRP A 152 8.33 24.37 2.40
CA TRP A 152 8.97 23.64 1.29
C TRP A 152 10.06 24.40 0.52
N ASP A 153 10.19 25.72 0.70
CA ASP A 153 11.13 26.53 -0.09
C ASP A 153 12.55 26.64 0.51
N LEU A 154 12.92 25.77 1.45
CA LEU A 154 14.30 25.71 1.97
C LEU A 154 15.06 24.40 1.70
N GLU A 155 14.46 23.33 1.18
CA GLU A 155 15.14 22.02 1.12
C GLU A 155 15.53 21.53 -0.29
N CYS A 156 15.10 22.16 -1.38
CA CYS A 156 15.38 21.67 -2.73
C CYS A 156 16.76 22.06 -3.33
N SER A 157 17.68 22.64 -2.55
CA SER A 157 19.07 22.90 -2.98
C SER A 157 20.14 22.28 -2.08
N GLY A 158 19.74 21.54 -1.04
CA GLY A 158 20.64 20.72 -0.25
C GLY A 158 20.48 19.25 -0.63
N GLN A 159 21.57 18.55 -0.90
CA GLN A 159 21.61 17.10 -0.66
C GLN A 159 21.41 16.90 0.85
N GLU A 160 20.17 16.92 1.33
CA GLU A 160 19.90 16.43 2.67
C GLU A 160 20.30 14.96 2.66
N ALA A 161 21.22 14.61 3.55
CA ALA A 161 21.57 13.22 3.79
C ALA A 161 20.26 12.49 4.12
N GLU A 162 19.86 11.58 3.23
CA GLU A 162 18.68 10.75 3.43
C GLU A 162 18.69 10.21 4.87
N SER A 163 17.59 10.41 5.59
CA SER A 163 17.52 9.94 6.97
C SER A 163 17.74 8.42 6.99
N GLU A 164 18.45 7.91 7.99
CA GLU A 164 18.67 6.46 8.14
C GLU A 164 17.33 5.69 8.15
N GLU A 165 16.28 6.34 8.66
CA GLU A 165 14.93 5.79 8.72
C GLU A 165 14.30 5.65 7.33
N ASP A 166 14.42 6.67 6.48
CA ASP A 166 13.91 6.63 5.10
C ASP A 166 14.65 5.57 4.28
N ARG A 167 15.97 5.46 4.48
CA ARG A 167 16.79 4.43 3.86
C ARG A 167 16.34 3.02 4.25
N GLN A 168 16.11 2.79 5.55
CA GLN A 168 15.63 1.50 6.06
C GLN A 168 14.24 1.16 5.54
N LEU A 169 13.35 2.14 5.45
CA LEU A 169 12.01 1.97 4.89
C LEU A 169 12.06 1.62 3.41
N ARG A 170 12.85 2.37 2.62
CA ARG A 170 13.04 2.12 1.19
C ARG A 170 13.60 0.72 0.93
N ASN A 171 14.56 0.27 1.73
CA ASN A 171 15.22 -1.03 1.56
C ASN A 171 14.34 -2.25 1.90
N ILE A 172 13.08 -2.04 2.30
CA ILE A 172 12.14 -3.16 2.51
C ILE A 172 11.74 -3.81 1.18
N TRP A 173 11.69 -3.03 0.12
CA TRP A 173 11.47 -3.51 -1.24
C TRP A 173 12.76 -3.41 -2.02
N GLU A 174 13.27 -4.56 -2.44
CA GLU A 174 14.40 -4.61 -3.36
C GLU A 174 13.92 -4.32 -4.78
N LYS A 175 14.80 -3.76 -5.61
CA LYS A 175 14.45 -3.36 -6.97
C LYS A 175 14.01 -4.56 -7.80
N GLU A 176 14.74 -5.66 -7.68
CA GLU A 176 14.50 -6.92 -8.38
C GLU A 176 13.12 -7.49 -8.07
N GLU A 177 12.65 -7.32 -6.83
CA GLU A 177 11.33 -7.77 -6.39
C GLU A 177 10.21 -6.91 -6.98
N LEU A 178 10.44 -5.59 -7.12
CA LEU A 178 9.50 -4.68 -7.79
C LEU A 178 9.39 -4.99 -9.28
N GLU A 179 10.52 -5.23 -9.95
CA GLU A 179 10.56 -5.66 -11.34
C GLU A 179 9.82 -7.00 -11.54
N GLU A 180 10.08 -7.96 -10.66
CA GLU A 180 9.41 -9.27 -10.69
C GLU A 180 7.91 -9.13 -10.43
N PHE A 181 7.51 -8.30 -9.47
CA PHE A 181 6.12 -7.99 -9.18
C PHE A 181 5.41 -7.48 -10.43
N VAL A 182 5.95 -6.43 -11.07
CA VAL A 182 5.35 -5.83 -12.28
C VAL A 182 5.26 -6.85 -13.41
N ARG A 183 6.31 -7.66 -13.62
CA ARG A 183 6.35 -8.70 -14.65
C ARG A 183 5.28 -9.78 -14.43
N LYS A 184 5.14 -10.28 -13.20
CA LYS A 184 4.13 -11.28 -12.83
C LYS A 184 2.72 -10.69 -12.93
N ALA A 185 2.50 -9.49 -12.44
CA ALA A 185 1.22 -8.80 -12.52
C ALA A 185 0.78 -8.57 -13.97
N ALA A 186 1.70 -8.14 -14.84
CA ALA A 186 1.45 -7.99 -16.28
C ALA A 186 1.07 -9.32 -16.94
N PHE A 187 1.77 -10.41 -16.62
CA PHE A 187 1.44 -11.74 -17.13
C PHE A 187 0.01 -12.16 -16.74
N VAL A 188 -0.34 -12.04 -15.46
CA VAL A 188 -1.68 -12.40 -14.95
C VAL A 188 -2.75 -11.57 -15.66
N TRP A 189 -2.51 -10.27 -15.83
CA TRP A 189 -3.45 -9.38 -16.51
C TRP A 189 -3.68 -9.74 -17.97
N ASN A 190 -2.61 -9.96 -18.73
CA ASN A 190 -2.66 -10.26 -20.16
C ASN A 190 -3.37 -11.61 -20.42
N ASN A 191 -3.25 -12.55 -19.48
CA ASN A 191 -3.81 -13.89 -19.62
C ASN A 191 -5.15 -14.10 -18.89
N ARG A 192 -5.74 -13.07 -18.28
CA ARG A 192 -6.93 -13.21 -17.43
C ARG A 192 -8.18 -13.76 -18.13
N LYS A 193 -8.28 -13.61 -19.45
CA LYS A 193 -9.40 -14.12 -20.26
C LYS A 193 -9.07 -15.45 -20.93
N ASN A 194 -7.83 -15.93 -20.81
CA ASN A 194 -7.41 -17.16 -21.44
C ASN A 194 -8.02 -18.35 -20.68
N LYS A 195 -8.84 -19.14 -21.38
CA LYS A 195 -9.54 -20.30 -20.81
C LYS A 195 -8.71 -21.59 -20.88
N THR A 196 -7.54 -21.56 -21.49
CA THR A 196 -6.66 -22.72 -21.61
C THR A 196 -6.25 -23.21 -20.21
N PRO A 197 -6.46 -24.49 -19.86
CA PRO A 197 -6.19 -25.00 -18.51
C PRO A 197 -4.78 -24.70 -18.00
N ILE A 198 -3.78 -24.86 -18.86
CA ILE A 198 -2.36 -24.61 -18.55
C ILE A 198 -2.14 -23.14 -18.17
N VAL A 199 -2.62 -22.21 -19.00
CA VAL A 199 -2.47 -20.77 -18.77
C VAL A 199 -3.25 -20.33 -17.53
N LYS A 200 -4.44 -20.89 -17.30
CA LYS A 200 -5.23 -20.64 -16.09
C LYS A 200 -4.48 -21.09 -14.84
N SER A 201 -3.85 -22.27 -14.87
CA SER A 201 -3.02 -22.77 -13.77
C SER A 201 -1.81 -21.86 -13.51
N GLN A 202 -1.12 -21.42 -14.56
CA GLN A 202 0.01 -20.48 -14.44
C GLN A 202 -0.40 -19.13 -13.85
N CYS A 203 -1.55 -18.60 -14.25
CA CYS A 203 -2.11 -17.37 -13.67
C CYS A 203 -2.41 -17.53 -12.17
N LEU A 204 -2.95 -18.67 -11.76
CA LEU A 204 -3.21 -18.97 -10.34
C LEU A 204 -1.89 -19.07 -9.56
N GLY A 205 -0.90 -19.77 -10.09
CA GLY A 205 0.44 -19.88 -9.47
C GLY A 205 1.06 -18.49 -9.25
N LYS A 206 1.12 -17.67 -10.30
CA LYS A 206 1.68 -16.30 -10.21
C LYS A 206 0.89 -15.40 -9.25
N LYS A 207 -0.43 -15.53 -9.16
CA LYS A 207 -1.22 -14.80 -8.15
C LYS A 207 -0.80 -15.20 -6.73
N GLY A 208 -0.65 -16.51 -6.49
CA GLY A 208 -0.17 -17.01 -5.20
C GLY A 208 1.23 -16.50 -4.84
N GLU A 209 2.14 -16.45 -5.80
CA GLU A 209 3.47 -15.87 -5.62
C GLU A 209 3.44 -14.37 -5.29
N LEU A 210 2.59 -13.60 -5.97
CA LEU A 210 2.41 -12.16 -5.69
C LEU A 210 1.88 -11.92 -4.28
N GLU A 211 0.91 -12.72 -3.84
CA GLU A 211 0.37 -12.66 -2.47
C GLU A 211 1.40 -13.06 -1.43
N ALA A 212 2.19 -14.11 -1.70
CA ALA A 212 3.26 -14.55 -0.82
C ALA A 212 4.34 -13.48 -0.66
N LEU A 213 4.73 -12.81 -1.75
CA LEU A 213 5.67 -11.69 -1.73
C LEU A 213 5.17 -10.56 -0.84
N ILE A 214 3.92 -10.13 -1.02
CA ILE A 214 3.29 -9.08 -0.21
C ILE A 214 3.29 -9.46 1.27
N ASN A 215 2.88 -10.69 1.60
CA ASN A 215 2.84 -11.15 2.99
C ASN A 215 4.25 -11.17 3.61
N SER A 216 5.27 -11.60 2.86
CA SER A 216 6.67 -11.53 3.28
C SER A 216 7.09 -10.08 3.61
N LYS A 217 6.71 -9.11 2.77
CA LYS A 217 7.02 -7.69 3.00
C LYS A 217 6.27 -7.08 4.18
N VAL A 218 5.04 -7.53 4.44
CA VAL A 218 4.31 -7.14 5.65
C VAL A 218 5.06 -7.62 6.90
N GLU A 219 5.50 -8.88 6.93
CA GLU A 219 6.20 -9.45 8.09
C GLU A 219 7.61 -8.84 8.26
N LEU A 220 8.33 -8.57 7.17
CA LEU A 220 9.60 -7.85 7.22
C LEU A 220 9.43 -6.45 7.80
N TYR A 221 8.41 -5.70 7.34
CA TYR A 221 8.12 -4.36 7.87
C TYR A 221 7.82 -4.39 9.37
N LYS A 222 7.03 -5.36 9.84
CA LYS A 222 6.78 -5.54 11.28
C LYS A 222 8.08 -5.76 12.04
N CYS A 223 9.00 -6.57 11.50
CA CYS A 223 10.28 -6.86 12.14
C CYS A 223 11.12 -5.58 12.30
N VAL A 224 11.29 -4.83 11.22
CA VAL A 224 12.02 -3.55 11.21
C VAL A 224 11.38 -2.55 12.18
N PHE A 225 10.05 -2.41 12.12
CA PHE A 225 9.32 -1.48 12.98
C PHE A 225 9.43 -1.86 14.46
N LYS A 226 9.39 -3.16 14.79
CA LYS A 226 9.59 -3.65 16.16
C LYS A 226 11.01 -3.37 16.68
N GLN A 227 12.02 -3.52 15.84
CA GLN A 227 13.41 -3.18 16.20
C GLN A 227 13.55 -1.69 16.49
N LYS A 228 12.95 -0.83 15.65
CA LYS A 228 12.95 0.62 15.85
C LYS A 228 12.33 1.02 17.19
N LEU A 229 11.16 0.45 17.54
CA LEU A 229 10.51 0.72 18.82
C LEU A 229 11.38 0.30 20.02
N LYS A 230 12.10 -0.82 19.92
CA LYS A 230 13.03 -1.27 20.97
C LYS A 230 14.19 -0.28 21.15
N HIS A 231 14.80 0.18 20.06
CA HIS A 231 15.90 1.16 20.13
C HIS A 231 15.47 2.49 20.74
N LEU A 232 14.26 2.97 20.42
CA LEU A 232 13.72 4.18 21.03
C LEU A 232 13.45 4.01 22.53
N ALA A 233 12.98 2.84 22.95
CA ALA A 233 12.76 2.54 24.37
C ALA A 233 14.07 2.43 25.18
N THR A 234 15.16 1.92 24.59
CA THR A 234 16.46 1.82 25.26
C THR A 234 17.23 3.14 25.30
N ASN A 235 17.09 3.98 24.27
CA ASN A 235 17.80 5.26 24.19
C ASN A 235 17.03 6.43 24.82
N GLY A 236 15.74 6.25 25.11
CA GLY A 236 14.87 7.25 25.75
C GLY A 236 14.81 7.19 27.28
N GLN A 237 15.58 6.31 27.95
CA GLN A 237 15.71 6.39 29.40
C GLN A 237 16.66 7.55 29.76
N PRO A 238 16.21 8.56 30.53
CA PRO A 238 17.12 9.58 31.01
C PRO A 238 18.17 8.90 31.85
N SER A 239 19.44 9.15 31.54
CA SER A 239 20.55 8.86 32.43
C SER A 239 20.24 9.54 33.75
N HIS A 240 19.74 8.78 34.73
CA HIS A 240 19.79 9.20 36.11
C HIS A 240 21.27 9.37 36.44
N ALA A 241 21.74 10.61 36.34
CA ALA A 241 22.99 11.05 36.90
C ALA A 241 23.02 10.56 38.35
N ARG A 242 23.96 9.67 38.65
CA ARG A 242 24.30 9.31 40.02
C ARG A 242 24.71 10.60 40.71
N VAL A 243 23.93 11.01 41.71
CA VAL A 243 24.32 12.00 42.71
C VAL A 243 25.31 11.35 43.67
#